data_AF-A0A369QFA3-F1
#
_entry.id   AF-A0A369QFA3-F1
#
_cell.length_a   1.000
_cell.length_b   1.000
_cell.length_c   1.000
_cell.angle_alpha   90.00
_cell.angle_beta   90.00
_cell.angle_gamma   90.00
#
_symmetry.space_group_name_H-M   'P 1'
#
loop_
_entity.id
_entity.type
_entity.pdbx_description
1 polymer ?
#
loop_
_entity_poly.entity_id
_entity_poly.type
_entity_poly.pdbx_seq_one_letter_code
_entity_poly.pdbx_strand_id
1 'polypeptide(L)'
;MEPERKSVLDFCYVVQGQGSVALRQFLQVKEINQEDCGLTKIPHMPDLYALFYSPEFKFKGIAPRENANNVSLSSIPKGLEPMAVLSFNKNAYSTYCKEYQEYWEWVAKRNDARYQNTLSHGKNYDAKNLMHTFRLLAMAEEIARSGEINVRRPDREFLLKICVGAFEYPELVAIAEARIAKMDELYAQSKLPEVPDLASINQVLVQVRKEFYK
;
A
#
# COMPACT_ATOMS: atom_id res chain seq x y z
N MET A 1 16.25 3.79 -9.74
CA MET A 1 17.18 3.55 -8.61
C MET A 1 16.30 3.25 -7.41
N GLU A 2 16.34 2.03 -6.90
CA GLU A 2 15.46 1.63 -5.80
C GLU A 2 15.93 2.31 -4.50
N PRO A 3 15.01 2.85 -3.69
CA PRO A 3 15.37 3.57 -2.49
C PRO A 3 16.05 2.65 -1.49
N GLU A 4 17.20 3.09 -0.97
CA GLU A 4 17.94 2.38 0.07
C GLU A 4 17.09 2.23 1.35
N ARG A 5 17.21 1.08 2.02
CA ARG A 5 16.45 0.80 3.23
C ARG A 5 16.87 1.76 4.35
N LYS A 6 15.91 2.48 4.92
CA LYS A 6 16.13 3.35 6.08
C LYS A 6 16.48 2.52 7.32
N SER A 7 17.41 3.05 8.11
CA SER A 7 17.86 2.49 9.37
C SER A 7 17.14 3.14 10.56
N VAL A 8 17.42 2.68 11.79
CA VAL A 8 16.92 3.30 13.03
C VAL A 8 17.31 4.78 13.14
N LEU A 9 18.50 5.16 12.69
CA LEU A 9 18.99 6.54 12.78
C LEU A 9 18.11 7.53 11.99
N ASP A 10 17.43 7.06 10.95
CA ASP A 10 16.52 7.86 10.11
C ASP A 10 15.18 8.17 10.80
N PHE A 11 14.93 7.55 11.96
CA PHE A 11 13.76 7.76 12.80
C PHE A 11 14.13 8.34 14.17
N CYS A 12 15.39 8.78 14.32
CA CYS A 12 15.89 9.44 15.49
C CYS A 12 15.94 10.96 15.28
N TYR A 13 15.49 11.71 16.28
CA TYR A 13 15.43 13.17 16.26
C TYR A 13 15.99 13.73 17.57
N VAL A 14 16.66 14.87 17.50
CA VAL A 14 17.17 15.58 18.67
C VAL A 14 16.31 16.80 18.93
N VAL A 15 15.88 17.00 20.18
CA VAL A 15 15.04 18.14 20.58
C VAL A 15 15.83 19.44 20.42
N GLN A 16 15.24 20.43 19.74
CA GLN A 16 15.83 21.76 19.56
C GLN A 16 14.75 22.85 19.63
N GLY A 17 14.81 23.69 20.66
CA GLY A 17 13.79 24.71 20.91
C GLY A 17 12.40 24.10 21.07
N GLN A 18 11.42 24.61 20.32
CA GLN A 18 10.05 24.05 20.27
C GLN A 18 9.88 22.90 19.26
N GLY A 19 10.95 22.48 18.59
CA GLY A 19 10.91 21.46 17.54
C GLY A 19 12.01 20.41 17.71
N SER A 20 12.42 19.83 16.59
CA SER A 20 13.48 18.82 16.55
C SER A 20 14.27 18.89 15.24
N VAL A 21 15.47 18.30 15.27
CA VAL A 21 16.32 18.09 14.09
C VAL A 21 16.59 16.60 13.91
N ALA A 22 16.78 16.16 12.66
CA ALA A 22 17.15 14.79 12.39
C ALA A 22 18.50 14.45 13.04
N LEU A 23 18.62 13.26 13.64
CA LEU A 23 19.84 12.84 14.34
C LEU A 23 21.07 12.94 13.42
N ARG A 24 20.98 12.48 12.17
CA ARG A 24 22.10 12.54 11.22
C ARG A 24 22.60 13.96 10.99
N GLN A 25 21.68 14.92 10.85
CA GLN A 25 22.01 16.32 10.71
C GLN A 25 22.66 16.86 12.00
N PHE A 26 22.13 16.48 13.17
CA PHE A 26 22.70 16.86 14.46
C PHE A 26 24.14 16.36 14.61
N LEU A 27 24.40 15.08 14.32
CA LEU A 27 25.73 14.48 14.37
C LEU A 27 26.70 15.15 13.40
N GLN A 28 26.24 15.45 12.17
CA GLN A 28 27.04 16.16 11.16
C GLN A 28 27.42 17.57 11.61
N VAL A 29 26.46 18.35 12.12
CA VAL A 29 26.71 19.73 12.61
C VAL A 29 27.64 19.75 13.81
N LYS A 30 27.59 18.71 14.65
CA LYS A 30 28.47 18.54 15.81
C LYS A 30 29.81 17.89 15.49
N GLU A 31 29.98 17.40 14.25
CA GLU A 31 31.17 16.66 13.81
C GLU A 31 31.50 15.44 14.70
N ILE A 32 30.46 14.72 15.14
CA ILE A 32 30.59 13.53 16.00
C ILE A 32 29.99 12.28 15.36
N ASN A 33 30.54 11.12 15.71
CA ASN A 33 30.09 9.83 15.21
C ASN A 33 29.07 9.19 16.15
N GLN A 34 28.13 8.41 15.59
CA GLN A 34 27.10 7.75 16.39
C GLN A 34 27.68 6.65 17.26
N GLU A 35 28.82 6.06 16.89
CA GLU A 35 29.56 5.02 17.61
C GLU A 35 30.12 5.53 18.94
N ASP A 36 30.49 6.81 19.00
CA ASP A 36 31.04 7.50 20.18
C ASP A 36 29.93 8.11 21.05
N CYS A 37 28.67 7.76 20.77
CA CYS A 37 27.51 8.26 21.49
C CYS A 37 26.94 7.20 22.45
N GLY A 38 26.52 7.65 23.62
CA GLY A 38 25.88 6.85 24.64
C GLY A 38 24.43 7.28 24.85
N LEU A 39 23.53 6.32 25.04
CA LEU A 39 22.13 6.61 25.37
C LEU A 39 21.76 6.00 26.72
N THR A 40 20.96 6.74 27.49
CA THR A 40 20.22 6.23 28.64
C THR A 40 18.75 6.59 28.52
N LYS A 41 17.87 5.77 29.09
CA LYS A 41 16.44 6.11 29.11
C LYS A 41 16.19 7.26 30.06
N ILE A 42 15.31 8.18 29.65
CA ILE A 42 14.77 9.18 30.57
C ILE A 42 13.57 8.55 31.30
N PRO A 43 13.57 8.48 32.64
CA PRO A 43 12.46 7.90 33.39
C PRO A 43 11.12 8.54 33.04
N HIS A 44 10.06 7.72 32.93
CA HIS A 44 8.69 8.13 32.61
C HIS A 44 8.48 8.77 31.23
N MET A 45 9.49 8.79 30.37
CA MET A 45 9.43 9.35 29.03
C MET A 45 9.74 8.25 28.00
N PRO A 46 8.73 7.49 27.52
CA PRO A 46 8.96 6.45 26.52
C PRO A 46 9.55 7.07 25.25
N ASP A 47 10.39 6.30 24.58
CA ASP A 47 11.05 6.68 23.32
C ASP A 47 11.96 7.93 23.39
N LEU A 48 12.20 8.46 24.59
CA LEU A 48 13.13 9.55 24.86
C LEU A 48 14.36 9.06 25.64
N TYR A 49 15.51 9.55 25.21
CA TYR A 49 16.81 9.12 25.68
C TYR A 49 17.69 10.34 25.92
N ALA A 50 18.45 10.32 27.01
CA ALA A 50 19.53 11.27 27.22
C ALA A 50 20.73 10.82 26.37
N LEU A 51 21.15 11.70 25.47
CA LEU A 51 22.28 11.49 24.56
C LEU A 51 23.55 12.05 25.17
N PHE A 52 24.57 11.21 25.24
CA PHE A 52 25.91 11.52 25.70
C PHE A 52 26.89 11.32 24.56
N TYR A 53 27.98 12.05 24.59
CA TYR A 53 29.10 11.88 23.68
C TYR A 53 30.38 11.98 24.47
N SER A 54 31.33 11.10 24.17
CA SER A 54 32.69 11.21 24.70
C SER A 54 33.63 10.44 23.77
N PRO A 55 34.72 11.07 23.30
CA PRO A 55 35.77 10.35 22.57
C PRO A 55 36.66 9.50 23.52
N GLU A 56 36.60 9.75 24.83
CA GLU A 56 37.42 9.07 25.84
C GLU A 56 36.75 7.79 26.36
N PHE A 57 35.42 7.81 26.50
CA PHE A 57 34.66 6.66 26.97
C PHE A 57 34.12 5.83 25.83
N LYS A 58 34.37 4.52 25.89
CA LYS A 58 33.86 3.57 24.90
C LYS A 58 32.37 3.30 25.12
N PHE A 59 31.52 4.01 24.39
CA PHE A 59 30.08 3.72 24.33
C PHE A 59 29.74 2.63 23.31
N LYS A 60 28.49 2.18 23.32
CA LYS A 60 27.99 1.17 22.37
C LYS A 60 27.50 1.79 21.05
N GLY A 61 27.48 3.11 20.95
CA GLY A 61 26.81 3.83 19.90
C GLY A 61 25.28 3.81 19.98
N ILE A 62 24.63 4.61 19.13
CA ILE A 62 23.18 4.74 19.05
C ILE A 62 22.56 3.51 18.37
N ALA A 63 23.13 3.08 17.24
CA ALA A 63 22.73 1.90 16.47
C ALA A 63 24.00 1.09 16.12
N PRO A 64 24.45 0.17 17.00
CA PRO A 64 25.72 -0.56 16.83
C PRO A 64 25.77 -1.50 15.64
N ARG A 65 24.61 -1.80 15.03
CA ARG A 65 24.48 -2.68 13.87
C ARG A 65 23.60 -2.00 12.84
N GLU A 66 23.92 -2.15 11.57
CA GLU A 66 23.13 -1.60 10.46
C GLU A 66 21.69 -2.13 10.46
N ASN A 67 21.50 -3.41 10.83
CA ASN A 67 20.20 -4.07 10.93
C ASN A 67 19.56 -3.98 12.31
N ALA A 68 20.00 -3.05 13.16
CA ALA A 68 19.37 -2.82 14.45
C ALA A 68 17.91 -2.38 14.25
N ASN A 69 17.01 -2.94 15.06
CA ASN A 69 15.58 -2.55 15.09
C ASN A 69 15.26 -1.61 16.25
N ASN A 70 16.27 -1.21 17.03
CA ASN A 70 16.13 -0.37 18.21
C ASN A 70 17.45 0.36 18.51
N VAL A 71 17.37 1.45 19.27
CA VAL A 71 18.54 2.14 19.80
C VAL A 71 19.22 1.34 20.92
N SER A 72 20.52 1.52 21.09
CA SER A 72 21.34 0.82 22.08
C SER A 72 21.63 1.70 23.30
N LEU A 73 21.50 1.11 24.49
CA LEU A 73 21.81 1.79 25.75
C LEU A 73 23.26 1.53 26.18
N SER A 74 23.91 2.59 26.65
CA SER A 74 25.28 2.57 27.16
C SER A 74 25.33 2.78 28.67
N SER A 75 26.36 2.24 29.32
CA SER A 75 26.66 2.58 30.71
C SER A 75 27.36 3.93 30.73
N ILE A 76 26.81 4.91 31.44
CA ILE A 76 27.35 6.28 31.49
C ILE A 76 28.11 6.48 32.81
N PRO A 77 29.38 6.91 32.76
CA PRO A 77 30.14 7.25 33.96
C PRO A 77 29.47 8.38 34.76
N LYS A 78 29.65 8.36 36.09
CA LYS A 78 29.11 9.40 36.97
C LYS A 78 29.74 10.75 36.65
N GLY A 79 28.92 11.79 36.59
CA GLY A 79 29.36 13.17 36.36
C GLY A 79 29.47 13.58 34.89
N LEU A 80 29.17 12.68 33.93
CA LEU A 80 28.92 13.14 32.56
C LEU A 80 27.55 13.79 32.47
N GLU A 81 27.51 14.95 31.83
CA GLU A 81 26.28 15.67 31.50
C GLU A 81 25.77 15.24 30.12
N PRO A 82 24.44 15.12 29.94
CA PRO A 82 23.86 14.81 28.63
C PRO A 82 24.07 15.98 27.67
N MET A 83 24.47 15.65 26.44
CA MET A 83 24.60 16.60 25.34
C MET A 83 23.24 17.05 24.81
N ALA A 84 22.27 16.14 24.73
CA ALA A 84 20.95 16.43 24.19
C ALA A 84 19.89 15.40 24.62
N VAL A 85 18.64 15.68 24.29
CA VAL A 85 17.54 14.70 24.37
C VAL A 85 17.25 14.17 22.97
N LEU A 86 17.34 12.85 22.83
CA LEU A 86 17.05 12.11 21.61
C LEU A 86 15.67 11.44 21.72
N SER A 87 14.83 11.61 20.71
CA SER A 87 13.65 10.81 20.48
C SER A 87 13.92 9.76 19.42
N PHE A 88 13.55 8.50 19.67
CA PHE A 88 13.49 7.46 18.66
C PHE A 88 12.02 7.12 18.38
N ASN A 89 11.51 7.51 17.20
CA ASN A 89 10.13 7.21 16.83
C ASN A 89 9.97 5.74 16.42
N LYS A 90 9.91 4.87 17.43
CA LYS A 90 9.84 3.41 17.27
C LYS A 90 8.60 2.97 16.49
N ASN A 91 7.48 3.65 16.66
CA ASN A 91 6.25 3.35 15.94
C ASN A 91 6.41 3.61 14.44
N ALA A 92 6.92 4.79 14.06
CA ALA A 92 7.16 5.11 12.65
C ALA A 92 8.18 4.15 12.00
N TYR A 93 9.25 3.79 12.71
CA TYR A 93 10.22 2.80 12.23
C TYR A 93 9.58 1.42 12.00
N SER A 94 8.72 0.98 12.94
CA SER A 94 8.03 -0.31 12.83
C SER A 94 7.06 -0.34 11.66
N THR A 95 6.27 0.72 11.48
CA THR A 95 5.38 0.89 10.32
C THR A 95 6.17 0.86 9.01
N TYR A 96 7.26 1.61 8.92
CA TYR A 96 8.14 1.61 7.75
C TYR A 96 8.68 0.20 7.43
N CYS A 97 9.17 -0.53 8.43
CA CYS A 97 9.69 -1.88 8.22
C CYS A 97 8.62 -2.83 7.65
N LYS A 98 7.38 -2.72 8.13
CA LYS A 98 6.24 -3.49 7.62
C LYS A 98 5.93 -3.12 6.16
N GLU A 99 5.75 -1.85 5.86
CA GLU A 99 5.45 -1.37 4.50
C GLU A 99 6.57 -1.72 3.51
N TYR A 100 7.83 -1.59 3.94
CA TYR A 100 8.98 -1.99 3.14
C TYR A 100 8.95 -3.49 2.83
N GLN A 101 8.70 -4.34 3.83
CA GLN A 101 8.56 -5.78 3.61
C GLN A 101 7.40 -6.10 2.65
N GLU A 102 6.22 -5.50 2.86
CA GLU A 102 5.04 -5.70 2.01
C GLU A 102 5.30 -5.30 0.57
N TYR A 103 5.98 -4.17 0.35
CA TYR A 103 6.40 -3.73 -0.98
C TYR A 103 7.32 -4.76 -1.64
N TRP A 104 8.36 -5.23 -0.95
CA TRP A 104 9.31 -6.19 -1.50
C TRP A 104 8.72 -7.58 -1.71
N GLU A 105 7.82 -8.02 -0.84
CA GLU A 105 7.03 -9.21 -1.07
C GLU A 105 6.15 -9.08 -2.31
N TRP A 106 5.51 -7.92 -2.51
CA TRP A 106 4.77 -7.64 -3.73
C TRP A 106 5.70 -7.65 -4.95
N VAL A 107 6.88 -7.02 -4.88
CA VAL A 107 7.88 -7.04 -5.96
C VAL A 107 8.29 -8.48 -6.30
N ALA A 108 8.53 -9.33 -5.30
CA ALA A 108 8.90 -10.72 -5.52
C ALA A 108 7.75 -11.59 -6.08
N LYS A 109 6.49 -11.26 -5.75
CA LYS A 109 5.29 -12.02 -6.15
C LYS A 109 4.61 -11.43 -7.39
N ARG A 110 5.00 -10.24 -7.86
CA ARG A 110 4.31 -9.57 -8.98
C ARG A 110 4.55 -10.33 -10.29
N ASN A 111 3.54 -10.30 -11.14
CA ASN A 111 3.71 -10.73 -12.53
C ASN A 111 4.39 -9.58 -13.30
N ASP A 112 5.69 -9.70 -13.54
CA ASP A 112 6.48 -8.65 -14.21
C ASP A 112 5.93 -8.28 -15.59
N ALA A 113 5.39 -9.23 -16.36
CA ALA A 113 4.76 -8.94 -17.65
C ALA A 113 3.52 -8.05 -17.51
N ARG A 114 2.71 -8.22 -16.44
CA ARG A 114 1.56 -7.35 -16.14
C ARG A 114 2.00 -5.96 -15.68
N TYR A 115 3.05 -5.90 -14.85
CA TYR A 115 3.59 -4.65 -14.33
C TYR A 115 4.23 -3.80 -15.44
N GLN A 116 5.00 -4.42 -16.33
CA GLN A 116 5.56 -3.76 -17.52
C GLN A 116 4.48 -3.25 -18.47
N ASN A 117 3.35 -3.97 -18.59
CA ASN A 117 2.22 -3.46 -19.34
C ASN A 117 1.69 -2.17 -18.67
N THR A 118 1.37 -2.19 -17.37
CA THR A 118 0.91 -0.97 -16.66
C THR A 118 1.86 0.22 -16.81
N LEU A 119 3.18 -0.02 -16.73
CA LEU A 119 4.21 1.00 -16.96
C LEU A 119 4.26 1.48 -18.42
N SER A 120 4.10 0.60 -19.41
CA SER A 120 4.24 0.92 -20.84
C SER A 120 3.11 1.78 -21.39
N HIS A 121 1.88 1.66 -20.86
CA HIS A 121 0.79 2.57 -21.27
C HIS A 121 0.90 3.97 -20.63
N GLY A 122 1.79 4.15 -19.65
CA GLY A 122 1.98 5.44 -18.94
C GLY A 122 0.76 5.90 -18.14
N LYS A 123 -0.21 5.01 -17.89
CA LYS A 123 -1.45 5.33 -17.18
C LYS A 123 -1.46 4.69 -15.79
N ASN A 124 -1.76 5.50 -14.77
CA ASN A 124 -1.86 5.05 -13.37
C ASN A 124 -3.17 4.30 -13.05
N TYR A 125 -3.67 3.45 -13.97
CA TYR A 125 -4.88 2.66 -13.74
C TYR A 125 -4.73 1.21 -14.22
N ASP A 126 -5.44 0.28 -13.58
CA ASP A 126 -5.48 -1.12 -14.00
C ASP A 126 -6.43 -1.29 -15.19
N ALA A 127 -5.86 -1.30 -16.41
CA ALA A 127 -6.58 -1.42 -17.67
C ALA A 127 -7.42 -2.71 -17.78
N LYS A 128 -6.97 -3.80 -17.16
CA LYS A 128 -7.70 -5.08 -17.17
C LYS A 128 -8.96 -5.00 -16.32
N ASN A 129 -8.86 -4.41 -15.13
CA ASN A 129 -9.99 -4.23 -14.23
C ASN A 129 -11.01 -3.26 -14.84
N LEU A 130 -10.57 -2.18 -15.50
CA LEU A 130 -11.46 -1.29 -16.24
C LEU A 130 -12.15 -2.02 -17.40
N MET A 131 -11.41 -2.79 -18.19
CA MET A 131 -12.02 -3.61 -19.24
C MET A 131 -13.12 -4.53 -18.68
N HIS A 132 -12.87 -5.21 -17.55
CA HIS A 132 -13.87 -6.03 -16.90
C HIS A 132 -15.08 -5.23 -16.42
N THR A 133 -14.87 -4.02 -15.91
CA THR A 133 -15.95 -3.10 -15.48
C THR A 133 -16.86 -2.75 -16.66
N PHE A 134 -16.28 -2.32 -17.78
CA PHE A 134 -17.03 -1.99 -18.99
C PHE A 134 -17.77 -3.20 -19.57
N ARG A 135 -17.15 -4.38 -19.54
CA ARG A 135 -17.82 -5.62 -19.93
C ARG A 135 -19.07 -5.88 -19.09
N LEU A 136 -18.99 -5.69 -17.77
CA LEU A 136 -20.12 -5.91 -16.86
C LEU A 136 -21.22 -4.86 -17.05
N LEU A 137 -20.86 -3.59 -17.26
CA LEU A 137 -21.83 -2.53 -17.55
C LEU A 137 -22.59 -2.81 -18.86
N ALA A 138 -21.88 -3.18 -19.92
CA ALA A 138 -22.49 -3.55 -21.19
C ALA A 138 -23.38 -4.79 -21.06
N MET A 139 -22.98 -5.77 -20.25
CA MET A 139 -23.81 -6.94 -19.94
C MET A 139 -25.07 -6.57 -19.16
N ALA A 140 -24.97 -5.71 -18.15
CA ALA A 140 -26.12 -5.29 -17.36
C ALA A 140 -27.15 -4.53 -18.21
N GLU A 141 -26.69 -3.61 -19.08
CA GLU A 141 -27.55 -2.90 -20.04
C GLU A 141 -28.25 -3.87 -21.01
N GLU A 142 -27.53 -4.87 -21.50
CA GLU A 142 -28.06 -5.90 -22.40
C GLU A 142 -29.12 -6.76 -21.69
N ILE A 143 -28.81 -7.28 -20.51
CA ILE A 143 -29.71 -8.09 -19.68
C ILE A 143 -30.99 -7.32 -19.37
N ALA A 144 -30.89 -6.03 -18.99
CA ALA A 144 -32.06 -5.21 -18.71
C ALA A 144 -33.00 -5.11 -19.94
N ARG A 145 -32.45 -5.06 -21.16
CA ARG A 145 -33.20 -4.89 -22.40
C ARG A 145 -33.76 -6.20 -22.97
N SER A 146 -32.94 -7.23 -23.06
CA SER A 146 -33.28 -8.50 -23.73
C SER A 146 -33.67 -9.61 -22.76
N GLY A 147 -33.25 -9.52 -21.49
CA GLY A 147 -33.34 -10.62 -20.54
C GLY A 147 -32.34 -11.75 -20.81
N GLU A 148 -31.41 -11.57 -21.75
CA GLU A 148 -30.47 -12.61 -22.19
C GLU A 148 -29.05 -12.35 -21.67
N ILE A 149 -28.33 -13.43 -21.34
CA ILE A 149 -26.92 -13.37 -20.95
C ILE A 149 -26.06 -13.76 -22.15
N ASN A 150 -25.44 -12.77 -22.79
CA ASN A 150 -24.49 -13.04 -23.87
C ASN A 150 -23.05 -13.12 -23.36
N VAL A 151 -22.55 -14.35 -23.22
CA VAL A 151 -21.18 -14.62 -22.77
C VAL A 151 -20.15 -14.21 -23.84
N ARG A 152 -20.48 -14.37 -25.13
CA ARG A 152 -19.59 -14.01 -26.25
C ARG A 152 -19.83 -12.55 -26.64
N ARG A 153 -18.98 -11.68 -26.11
CA ARG A 153 -19.15 -10.22 -26.21
C ARG A 153 -19.08 -9.70 -27.65
N PRO A 154 -20.12 -9.01 -28.15
CA PRO A 154 -20.08 -8.35 -29.46
C PRO A 154 -19.15 -7.12 -29.44
N ASP A 155 -18.95 -6.51 -28.27
CA ASP A 155 -18.11 -5.34 -28.03
C ASP A 155 -16.63 -5.67 -27.77
N ARG A 156 -16.17 -6.85 -28.22
CA ARG A 156 -14.81 -7.37 -27.96
C ARG A 156 -13.70 -6.39 -28.32
N GLU A 157 -13.80 -5.72 -29.48
CA GLU A 157 -12.76 -4.80 -29.94
C GLU A 157 -12.62 -3.58 -29.01
N PHE A 158 -13.74 -3.06 -28.53
CA PHE A 158 -13.77 -1.96 -27.57
C PHE A 158 -13.12 -2.37 -26.24
N LEU A 159 -13.46 -3.56 -25.73
CA LEU A 159 -12.87 -4.11 -24.51
C LEU A 159 -11.35 -4.29 -24.64
N LEU A 160 -10.87 -4.76 -25.79
CA LEU A 160 -9.43 -4.89 -26.04
C LEU A 160 -8.72 -3.53 -26.10
N LYS A 161 -9.34 -2.50 -26.69
CA LYS A 161 -8.80 -1.13 -26.69
C LYS A 161 -8.60 -0.60 -25.27
N ILE A 162 -9.56 -0.84 -24.37
CA ILE A 162 -9.39 -0.51 -22.94
C ILE A 162 -8.24 -1.30 -22.34
N CYS A 163 -8.16 -2.61 -22.62
CA CYS A 163 -7.13 -3.49 -22.06
C CYS A 163 -5.69 -3.10 -22.46
N VAL A 164 -5.51 -2.50 -23.64
CA VAL A 164 -4.20 -2.01 -24.12
C VAL A 164 -3.97 -0.53 -23.80
N GLY A 165 -4.83 0.10 -23.00
CA GLY A 165 -4.65 1.48 -22.52
C GLY A 165 -4.88 2.55 -23.60
N ALA A 166 -5.75 2.29 -24.59
CA ALA A 166 -6.02 3.24 -25.69
C ALA A 166 -6.81 4.50 -25.27
N PHE A 167 -7.22 4.62 -24.00
CA PHE A 167 -8.07 5.70 -23.49
C PHE A 167 -7.45 6.36 -22.25
N GLU A 168 -7.84 7.60 -22.00
CA GLU A 168 -7.49 8.29 -20.76
C GLU A 168 -8.40 7.86 -19.59
N TYR A 169 -7.89 7.90 -18.36
CA TYR A 169 -8.69 7.53 -17.19
C TYR A 169 -9.96 8.39 -17.02
N PRO A 170 -9.91 9.73 -17.11
CA PRO A 170 -11.12 10.54 -16.94
C PRO A 170 -12.17 10.27 -18.02
N GLU A 171 -11.74 9.93 -19.24
CA GLU A 171 -12.64 9.56 -20.33
C GLU A 171 -13.40 8.26 -19.99
N LEU A 172 -12.68 7.24 -19.52
CA LEU A 172 -13.29 5.97 -19.11
C LEU A 172 -14.26 6.16 -17.92
N VAL A 173 -13.91 7.00 -16.95
CA VAL A 173 -14.79 7.30 -15.81
C VAL A 173 -16.09 7.96 -16.29
N ALA A 174 -15.99 8.99 -17.14
CA ALA A 174 -17.16 9.69 -17.65
C ALA A 174 -18.11 8.77 -18.42
N ILE A 175 -17.58 7.85 -19.23
CA ILE A 175 -18.41 6.86 -19.96
C ILE A 175 -19.07 5.89 -18.99
N ALA A 176 -18.34 5.41 -17.97
CA ALA A 176 -18.89 4.48 -16.98
C ALA A 176 -20.02 5.12 -16.17
N GLU A 177 -19.84 6.35 -15.68
CA GLU A 177 -20.86 7.10 -14.94
C GLU A 177 -22.11 7.34 -15.79
N ALA A 178 -21.94 7.72 -17.07
CA ALA A 178 -23.06 7.93 -17.99
C ALA A 178 -23.86 6.63 -18.27
N ARG A 179 -23.21 5.47 -18.22
CA ARG A 179 -23.86 4.16 -18.34
C ARG A 179 -24.61 3.79 -17.06
N ILE A 180 -23.97 3.96 -15.90
CA ILE A 180 -24.57 3.69 -14.59
C ILE A 180 -25.82 4.53 -14.37
N ALA A 181 -25.79 5.82 -14.73
CA ALA A 181 -26.93 6.72 -14.56
C ALA A 181 -28.18 6.30 -15.36
N LYS A 182 -28.03 5.49 -16.41
CA LYS A 182 -29.13 4.96 -17.21
C LYS A 182 -29.66 3.63 -16.68
N MET A 183 -28.96 3.00 -15.73
CA MET A 183 -29.27 1.64 -15.29
C MET A 183 -30.63 1.55 -14.62
N ASP A 184 -30.95 2.50 -13.73
CA ASP A 184 -32.24 2.52 -13.02
C ASP A 184 -33.42 2.62 -13.99
N GLU A 185 -33.31 3.48 -15.01
CA GLU A 185 -34.35 3.61 -16.05
C GLU A 185 -34.50 2.32 -16.87
N LEU A 186 -33.39 1.67 -17.24
CA LEU A 186 -33.42 0.43 -18.01
C LEU A 186 -34.07 -0.71 -17.24
N TYR A 187 -33.77 -0.85 -15.96
CA TYR A 187 -34.36 -1.90 -15.13
C TYR A 187 -35.82 -1.61 -14.77
N ALA A 188 -36.22 -0.34 -14.62
CA ALA A 188 -37.61 0.04 -14.44
C ALA A 188 -38.50 -0.35 -15.63
N GLN A 189 -37.93 -0.38 -16.85
CA GLN A 189 -38.62 -0.79 -18.08
C GLN A 189 -38.43 -2.29 -18.40
N SER A 190 -37.63 -3.00 -17.60
CA SER A 190 -37.32 -4.40 -17.85
C SER A 190 -38.49 -5.31 -17.51
N LYS A 191 -38.57 -6.45 -18.22
CA LYS A 191 -39.53 -7.53 -17.92
C LYS A 191 -38.99 -8.54 -16.90
N LEU A 192 -37.77 -8.33 -16.42
CA LEU A 192 -37.16 -9.21 -15.42
C LEU A 192 -37.92 -9.10 -14.09
N PRO A 193 -38.15 -10.22 -13.39
CA PRO A 193 -38.77 -10.18 -12.08
C PRO A 193 -37.82 -9.54 -11.07
N GLU A 194 -38.38 -8.83 -10.07
CA GLU A 194 -37.58 -8.27 -8.96
C GLU A 194 -36.84 -9.35 -8.17
N VAL A 195 -37.44 -10.54 -8.05
CA VAL A 195 -36.86 -11.68 -7.34
C VAL A 195 -36.86 -12.93 -8.24
N PRO A 196 -35.79 -13.74 -8.17
CA PRO A 196 -35.73 -14.98 -8.92
C PRO A 196 -36.70 -16.04 -8.35
N ASP A 197 -37.26 -16.87 -9.23
CA ASP A 197 -38.05 -18.03 -8.80
C ASP A 197 -37.14 -19.15 -8.27
N LEU A 198 -36.99 -19.17 -6.94
CA LEU A 198 -36.15 -20.15 -6.26
C LEU A 198 -36.65 -21.59 -6.43
N ALA A 199 -37.95 -21.81 -6.59
CA ALA A 199 -38.50 -23.16 -6.77
C ALA A 199 -38.07 -23.73 -8.13
N SER A 200 -38.23 -22.94 -9.19
CA SER A 200 -37.78 -23.29 -10.54
C SER A 200 -36.26 -23.49 -10.61
N ILE A 201 -35.48 -22.60 -10.00
CA ILE A 201 -34.01 -22.72 -9.96
C ILE A 201 -33.57 -24.01 -9.25
N ASN A 202 -34.18 -24.34 -8.12
CA ASN A 202 -33.86 -25.57 -7.38
C ASN A 202 -34.20 -26.83 -8.18
N GLN A 203 -35.32 -26.82 -8.92
CA GLN A 203 -35.67 -27.92 -9.80
C GLN A 203 -34.63 -28.12 -10.91
N VAL A 204 -34.22 -27.03 -11.58
CA VAL A 204 -33.15 -27.06 -12.60
C VAL A 204 -31.84 -27.58 -12.00
N LEU A 205 -31.45 -27.11 -10.82
CA LEU A 205 -30.24 -27.58 -10.13
C LEU A 205 -30.27 -29.10 -9.90
N VAL A 206 -31.39 -29.63 -9.39
CA VAL A 206 -31.56 -31.07 -9.16
C VAL A 206 -31.47 -31.83 -10.48
N GLN A 207 -32.09 -31.33 -11.55
CA GLN A 207 -32.03 -31.96 -12.87
C GLN A 207 -30.60 -32.02 -13.40
N VAL A 208 -29.87 -30.90 -13.40
CA VAL A 208 -28.48 -30.82 -13.85
C VAL A 208 -27.60 -31.80 -13.07
N ARG A 209 -27.77 -31.89 -11.75
CA ARG A 209 -27.01 -32.87 -10.94
C ARG A 209 -27.37 -34.31 -11.27
N LYS A 210 -28.66 -34.62 -11.45
CA LYS A 210 -29.09 -35.97 -11.85
C LYS A 210 -28.53 -36.36 -13.21
N GLU A 211 -28.46 -35.44 -14.16
CA GLU A 211 -27.87 -35.69 -15.49
C GLU A 211 -26.35 -35.87 -15.43
N PHE A 212 -25.66 -35.09 -14.61
CA PHE A 212 -24.20 -35.18 -14.45
C PHE A 212 -23.72 -36.46 -13.77
N TYR A 213 -24.51 -37.01 -12.84
CA TYR A 213 -24.18 -38.25 -12.11
C TYR A 213 -24.82 -39.52 -12.71
N LYS A 214 -25.41 -39.44 -13.90
CA LYS A 214 -25.73 -40.63 -14.71
C LYS A 214 -24.45 -41.20 -15.31
#